data_AF-A0A1H7TA88-F1
#
_entry.id   AF-A0A1H7TA88-F1
#
_cell.length_a   1.000
_cell.length_b   1.000
_cell.length_c   1.000
_cell.angle_alpha   90.00
_cell.angle_beta   90.00
_cell.angle_gamma   90.00
#
_symmetry.space_group_name_H-M   'P 1'
#
loop_
_entity.id
_entity.type
_entity.pdbx_description
1 polymer ?
#
loop_
_entity_poly.entity_id
_entity_poly.type
_entity_poly.pdbx_seq_one_letter_code
_entity_poly.pdbx_strand_id
1 'polypeptide(L)'
;MIAGPDVQVYVFDGFTLDVSRRSLSLGPNEVTLGSRALDLLIALVEQAGDVLSREHLVARVWPRTIVEDSSLRVHVAALRKALGERDSGRGYIANVPGRGYSFVAPVVRQRRSQPTPATASPVATVPSRPLLPRLIGREPTLITLSTMLQRCPIVSLVGPGGMGKTSVAQQALARFAPGFASGGSWIDLSQVAIGGVFPHVAVALGQPGASLPTLAAALRQTEQLIILDNCEHVLEEAATLAEAITGQAPQVRLICTSREPLNATGEHVLRLEPLATVPAQAQTLAEALQFSALALFVERARAAADTVVFDDADLPDLRELCRQLDGVPLALELAAWRIPAVGLKGLLARPEDWLLLLNRGRRGAQPRHQSLRATMDWSYGLLDDAERQVLCGLAVFDARFSLTSAAAVAARPPGPASVEEIVLRLVDKSLLQPCLHGLGTDDGPCYQLPHAVRLYALERLAESPEAGAVHARHALDLQRLAVRTGAATANAA
;
A
#
# COMPACT_ATOMS: atom_id res chain seq x y z
N MET A 1 33.72 -26.15 7.81
CA MET A 1 32.56 -26.62 8.60
C MET A 1 32.61 -26.02 9.99
N ILE A 2 31.83 -24.97 10.28
CA ILE A 2 31.20 -24.72 11.58
C ILE A 2 29.86 -24.06 11.26
N ALA A 3 28.78 -24.84 11.29
CA ALA A 3 27.41 -24.36 11.13
C ALA A 3 26.97 -23.67 12.44
N GLY A 4 26.69 -22.37 12.39
CA GLY A 4 26.07 -21.64 13.50
C GLY A 4 24.59 -22.05 13.66
N PRO A 5 24.06 -22.19 14.89
CA PRO A 5 22.87 -22.98 15.14
C PRO A 5 21.59 -22.20 14.86
N ASP A 6 20.74 -22.80 14.03
CA ASP A 6 19.40 -22.37 13.61
C ASP A 6 18.36 -22.52 14.75
N VAL A 7 18.59 -21.82 15.87
CA VAL A 7 17.71 -21.80 17.05
C VAL A 7 16.94 -20.48 17.05
N GLN A 8 15.63 -20.54 16.84
CA GLN A 8 14.77 -19.35 16.71
C GLN A 8 13.80 -19.17 17.88
N VAL A 9 13.65 -20.18 18.75
CA VAL A 9 12.72 -20.14 19.88
C VAL A 9 13.43 -20.53 21.18
N TYR A 10 13.31 -19.67 22.19
CA TYR A 10 13.84 -19.91 23.53
C TYR A 10 12.68 -20.07 24.51
N VAL A 11 12.70 -21.16 25.29
CA VAL A 11 11.65 -21.45 26.29
C VAL A 11 12.27 -21.46 27.69
N PHE A 12 11.68 -20.72 28.63
CA PHE A 12 12.12 -20.67 30.04
C PHE A 12 10.93 -20.37 30.96
N ASP A 13 10.77 -21.12 32.07
CA ASP A 13 9.70 -20.92 33.08
C ASP A 13 8.31 -20.55 32.50
N GLY A 14 7.87 -21.27 31.44
CA GLY A 14 6.58 -21.05 30.77
C GLY A 14 6.54 -19.91 29.75
N PHE A 15 7.60 -19.10 29.67
CA PHE A 15 7.77 -18.09 28.63
C PHE A 15 8.32 -18.72 27.34
N THR A 16 7.78 -18.27 26.21
CA THR A 16 8.27 -18.57 24.86
C THR A 16 8.69 -17.28 24.18
N LEU A 17 9.99 -17.14 23.92
CA LEU A 17 10.58 -16.03 23.19
C LEU A 17 10.88 -16.48 21.75
N ASP A 18 10.15 -15.92 20.80
CA ASP A 18 10.37 -16.14 19.36
C ASP A 18 11.19 -14.96 18.80
N VAL A 19 12.45 -15.23 18.47
CA VAL A 19 13.39 -14.20 17.98
C VAL A 19 12.99 -13.70 16.59
N SER A 20 12.43 -14.58 15.75
CA SER A 20 12.01 -14.27 14.39
C SER A 20 10.75 -13.41 14.36
N ARG A 21 9.80 -13.68 15.25
CA ARG A 21 8.56 -12.89 15.39
C ARG A 21 8.70 -11.69 16.31
N ARG A 22 9.83 -11.58 17.02
CA ARG A 22 10.07 -10.53 18.03
C ARG A 22 8.92 -10.46 19.04
N SER A 23 8.49 -11.62 19.54
CA SER A 23 7.41 -11.73 20.52
C SER A 23 7.80 -12.57 21.72
N LEU A 24 7.24 -12.22 22.87
CA LEU A 24 7.35 -12.97 24.12
C LEU A 24 5.94 -13.37 24.55
N SER A 25 5.69 -14.66 24.78
CA SER A 25 4.42 -15.13 25.33
C SER A 25 4.65 -15.91 26.62
N LEU A 26 3.68 -15.88 27.53
CA LEU A 26 3.58 -16.74 28.71
C LEU A 26 2.37 -17.66 28.50
N GLY A 27 2.62 -18.91 28.11
CA GLY A 27 1.55 -19.80 27.64
C GLY A 27 0.80 -19.21 26.43
N PRO A 28 -0.55 -19.07 26.47
CA PRO A 28 -1.33 -18.49 25.38
C PRO A 28 -1.35 -16.94 25.36
N ASN A 29 -0.82 -16.27 26.39
CA ASN A 29 -0.91 -14.82 26.53
C ASN A 29 0.37 -14.13 26.06
N GLU A 30 0.23 -13.13 25.19
CA GLU A 30 1.36 -12.33 24.72
C GLU A 30 1.75 -11.25 25.75
N VAL A 31 3.05 -11.13 26.04
CA VAL A 31 3.61 -10.16 27.00
C VAL A 31 4.18 -8.98 26.23
N THR A 32 3.63 -7.79 26.47
CA THR A 32 4.04 -6.58 25.76
C THR A 32 5.37 -6.03 26.30
N LEU A 33 6.38 -6.01 25.44
CA LEU A 33 7.70 -5.45 25.72
C LEU A 33 8.06 -4.37 24.69
N GLY A 34 8.68 -3.28 25.14
CA GLY A 34 9.24 -2.28 24.23
C GLY A 34 10.39 -2.87 23.42
N SER A 35 10.56 -2.44 22.17
CA SER A 35 11.50 -3.05 21.20
C SER A 35 12.93 -3.18 21.72
N ARG A 36 13.45 -2.19 22.45
CA ARG A 36 14.80 -2.20 23.05
C ARG A 36 14.92 -3.13 24.26
N ALA A 37 13.86 -3.24 25.06
CA ALA A 37 13.84 -4.19 26.16
C ALA A 37 13.83 -5.62 25.61
N LEU A 38 13.09 -5.87 24.53
CA LEU A 38 13.09 -7.16 23.84
C LEU A 38 14.45 -7.50 23.24
N ASP A 39 15.14 -6.55 22.58
CA ASP A 39 16.50 -6.77 22.06
C ASP A 39 17.49 -7.13 23.17
N LEU A 40 17.35 -6.48 24.34
CA LEU A 40 18.15 -6.80 25.52
C LEU A 40 17.84 -8.20 26.08
N LEU A 41 16.57 -8.60 26.08
CA LEU A 41 16.15 -9.94 26.50
C LEU A 41 16.71 -11.02 25.56
N ILE A 42 16.66 -10.79 24.25
CA ILE A 42 17.24 -11.71 23.24
C ILE A 42 18.73 -11.89 23.50
N ALA A 43 19.49 -10.79 23.66
CA ALA A 43 20.93 -10.86 23.93
C ALA A 43 21.26 -11.64 25.22
N LEU A 44 20.48 -11.42 26.29
CA LEU A 44 20.65 -12.11 27.57
C LEU A 44 20.29 -13.60 27.51
N VAL A 45 19.28 -13.98 26.73
CA VAL A 45 18.80 -15.36 26.60
C VAL A 45 19.68 -16.17 25.64
N GLU A 46 20.22 -15.56 24.58
CA GLU A 46 21.20 -16.17 23.66
C GLU A 46 22.47 -16.65 24.39
N GLN A 47 22.87 -15.93 25.45
CA GLN A 47 24.01 -16.26 26.30
C GLN A 47 23.58 -16.52 27.75
N ALA A 48 22.42 -17.17 27.93
CA ALA A 48 21.93 -17.52 29.26
C ALA A 48 22.97 -18.35 30.05
N GLY A 49 23.25 -17.94 31.29
CA GLY A 49 24.31 -18.48 32.13
C GLY A 49 25.64 -17.72 32.09
N ASP A 50 25.92 -16.96 31.03
CA ASP A 50 27.13 -16.14 30.93
C ASP A 50 26.90 -14.71 31.45
N VAL A 51 27.98 -14.05 31.89
CA VAL A 51 27.94 -12.65 32.34
C VAL A 51 28.29 -11.74 31.18
N LEU A 52 27.29 -11.00 30.68
CA LEU A 52 27.46 -10.03 29.61
C LEU A 52 27.88 -8.67 30.17
N SER A 53 28.99 -8.14 29.66
CA SER A 53 29.47 -6.80 30.04
C SER A 53 28.51 -5.71 29.57
N ARG A 54 28.52 -4.57 30.29
CA ARG A 54 27.66 -3.43 29.94
C ARG A 54 27.98 -2.91 28.54
N GLU A 55 29.26 -2.78 28.21
CA GLU A 55 29.72 -2.36 26.88
C GLU A 55 29.23 -3.30 25.78
N HIS A 56 29.26 -4.62 26.02
CA HIS A 56 28.78 -5.61 25.06
C HIS A 56 27.26 -5.50 24.83
N LEU A 57 26.49 -5.35 25.91
CA LEU A 57 25.03 -5.15 25.81
C LEU A 57 24.68 -3.83 25.12
N VAL A 58 25.41 -2.76 25.42
CA VAL A 58 25.19 -1.45 24.80
C VAL A 58 25.52 -1.48 23.31
N ALA A 59 26.67 -2.03 22.93
CA ALA A 59 27.06 -2.16 21.52
C ALA A 59 26.08 -3.02 20.71
N ARG A 60 25.52 -4.07 21.33
CA ARG A 60 24.57 -4.99 20.67
C ARG A 60 23.17 -4.39 20.50
N VAL A 61 22.66 -3.71 21.53
CA VAL A 61 21.28 -3.18 21.54
C VAL A 61 21.19 -1.75 21.01
N TRP A 62 22.27 -0.96 21.08
CA TRP A 62 22.35 0.43 20.59
C TRP A 62 23.60 0.68 19.71
N PRO A 63 23.74 0.02 18.54
CA PRO A 63 24.96 0.09 17.72
C PRO A 63 25.25 1.45 17.07
N ARG A 64 24.28 2.38 17.06
CA ARG A 64 24.39 3.71 16.41
C ARG A 64 23.92 4.85 17.32
N THR A 65 23.91 4.66 18.63
CA THR A 65 23.41 5.66 19.58
C THR A 65 24.36 5.76 20.77
N ILE A 66 24.80 6.97 21.11
CA ILE A 66 25.55 7.22 22.34
C ILE A 66 24.52 7.21 23.47
N VAL A 67 24.63 6.23 24.37
CA VAL A 67 23.65 5.98 25.43
C VAL A 67 24.32 6.22 26.78
N GLU A 68 23.66 6.99 27.65
CA GLU A 68 24.10 7.15 29.04
C GLU A 68 23.93 5.85 29.84
N ASP A 69 24.83 5.63 30.81
CA ASP A 69 24.90 4.44 31.69
C ASP A 69 23.58 4.16 32.46
N SER A 70 22.73 5.18 32.60
CA SER A 70 21.40 5.15 33.20
C SER A 70 20.38 4.35 32.37
N SER A 71 20.50 4.36 31.04
CA SER A 71 19.48 3.79 30.13
C SER A 71 19.43 2.27 30.18
N LEU A 72 20.58 1.61 30.31
CA LEU A 72 20.67 0.15 30.47
C LEU A 72 19.91 -0.31 31.73
N ARG A 73 20.02 0.44 32.83
CA ARG A 73 19.34 0.12 34.10
C ARG A 73 17.82 0.23 33.98
N VAL A 74 17.32 1.23 33.25
CA VAL A 74 15.87 1.43 33.01
C VAL A 74 15.28 0.25 32.24
N HIS A 75 15.94 -0.21 31.18
CA HIS A 75 15.45 -1.35 30.39
C HIS A 75 15.56 -2.68 31.15
N VAL A 76 16.59 -2.88 31.97
CA VAL A 76 16.66 -4.04 32.88
C VAL A 76 15.54 -4.00 33.93
N ALA A 77 15.18 -2.83 34.45
CA ALA A 77 14.05 -2.69 35.37
C ALA A 77 12.70 -3.00 34.70
N ALA A 78 12.51 -2.54 33.46
CA ALA A 78 11.33 -2.86 32.67
C ALA A 78 11.20 -4.37 32.38
N LEU A 79 12.31 -5.04 32.07
CA LEU A 79 12.33 -6.50 31.89
C LEU A 79 12.00 -7.26 33.17
N ARG A 80 12.54 -6.85 34.32
CA ARG A 80 12.19 -7.45 35.61
C ARG A 80 10.71 -7.30 35.93
N LYS A 81 10.13 -6.15 35.61
CA LYS A 81 8.68 -5.92 35.78
C LYS A 81 7.83 -6.82 34.86
N ALA A 82 8.27 -7.03 33.62
CA ALA A 82 7.53 -7.83 32.64
C ALA A 82 7.66 -9.34 32.86
N LEU A 83 8.82 -9.82 33.31
CA LEU A 83 9.08 -11.23 33.58
C LEU A 83 8.61 -11.67 34.97
N GLY A 84 8.42 -10.73 35.90
CA GLY A 84 8.04 -11.01 37.28
C GLY A 84 9.16 -11.66 38.09
N GLU A 85 8.79 -12.23 39.24
CA GLU A 85 9.67 -13.05 40.09
C GLU A 85 9.41 -14.53 39.82
N ARG A 86 10.44 -15.38 39.95
CA ARG A 86 10.27 -16.83 39.88
C ARG A 86 9.57 -17.32 41.15
N ASP A 87 8.95 -18.50 41.10
CA ASP A 87 8.39 -19.20 42.28
C ASP A 87 9.43 -19.43 43.41
N SER A 88 10.71 -19.29 43.10
CA SER A 88 11.84 -19.38 44.03
C SER A 88 12.32 -18.03 44.62
N GLY A 89 11.60 -16.93 44.39
CA GLY A 89 11.93 -15.59 44.90
C GLY A 89 13.20 -14.95 44.31
N ARG A 90 13.75 -15.53 43.24
CA ARG A 90 14.93 -15.00 42.52
C ARG A 90 14.50 -14.47 41.14
N GLY A 91 14.89 -13.24 40.82
CA GLY A 91 14.59 -12.63 39.51
C GLY A 91 15.37 -13.29 38.36
N TYR A 92 14.83 -13.18 37.14
CA TYR A 92 15.41 -13.77 35.92
C TYR A 92 16.75 -13.17 35.47
N ILE A 93 17.05 -11.94 35.89
CA ILE A 93 18.25 -11.19 35.50
C ILE A 93 19.07 -10.85 36.76
N ALA A 94 20.24 -11.46 36.89
CA ALA A 94 21.20 -11.16 37.94
C ALA A 94 22.13 -10.00 37.53
N ASN A 95 22.41 -9.11 38.47
CA ASN A 95 23.43 -8.07 38.31
C ASN A 95 24.71 -8.56 39.01
N VAL A 96 25.81 -8.65 38.26
CA VAL A 96 27.14 -9.00 38.79
C VAL A 96 27.93 -7.71 38.94
N PRO A 97 28.20 -7.23 40.18
CA PRO A 97 28.89 -5.97 40.42
C PRO A 97 30.21 -5.90 39.64
N GLY A 98 30.42 -4.79 38.92
CA GLY A 98 31.62 -4.55 38.12
C GLY A 98 31.77 -5.39 36.84
N ARG A 99 30.89 -6.36 36.58
CA ARG A 99 31.01 -7.27 35.42
C ARG A 99 29.84 -7.20 34.43
N GLY A 100 28.62 -6.88 34.88
CA GLY A 100 27.47 -6.68 34.00
C GLY A 100 26.23 -7.49 34.41
N TYR A 101 25.49 -8.02 33.44
CA TYR A 101 24.21 -8.71 33.67
C TYR A 101 24.24 -10.15 33.14
N SER A 102 23.52 -11.06 33.81
CA SER A 102 23.39 -12.45 33.39
C SER A 102 21.95 -12.93 33.52
N PHE A 103 21.51 -13.76 32.57
CA PHE A 103 20.22 -14.44 32.64
C PHE A 103 20.38 -15.76 33.40
N VAL A 104 19.70 -15.88 34.54
CA VAL A 104 19.93 -16.96 35.52
C VAL A 104 18.86 -18.06 35.52
N ALA A 105 17.87 -17.96 34.64
CA ALA A 105 16.88 -19.03 34.46
C ALA A 105 17.37 -20.07 33.45
N PRO A 106 17.01 -21.36 33.64
CA PRO A 106 17.34 -22.40 32.68
C PRO A 106 16.59 -22.16 31.37
N VAL A 107 17.31 -22.02 30.27
CA VAL A 107 16.76 -21.76 28.93
C VAL A 107 16.88 -23.02 28.08
N VAL A 108 15.74 -23.50 27.59
CA VAL A 108 15.68 -24.58 26.60
C VAL A 108 15.71 -23.96 25.21
N ARG A 109 16.74 -24.30 24.45
CA ARG A 109 16.91 -23.87 23.06
C ARG A 109 16.16 -24.83 22.15
N GLN A 110 15.05 -24.37 21.56
CA GLN A 110 14.29 -25.18 20.62
C GLN A 110 14.59 -24.71 19.19
N ARG A 111 15.02 -25.65 18.35
CA ARG A 111 14.90 -25.45 16.90
C ARG A 111 13.42 -25.44 16.59
N ARG A 112 12.98 -24.52 15.73
CA ARG A 112 11.61 -24.54 15.22
C ARG A 112 11.44 -25.84 14.43
N SER A 113 10.97 -26.88 15.08
CA SER A 113 10.57 -28.11 14.42
C SER A 113 9.43 -27.72 13.47
N GLN A 114 9.67 -27.87 12.17
CA GLN A 114 8.55 -28.04 11.25
C GLN A 114 7.67 -29.14 11.86
N PRO A 115 6.35 -28.92 11.98
CA PRO A 115 5.49 -29.95 12.51
C PRO A 115 5.55 -31.13 11.54
N THR A 116 6.26 -32.19 11.93
CA THR A 116 6.08 -33.52 11.35
C THR A 116 4.60 -33.88 11.53
N PRO A 117 3.93 -34.37 10.46
CA PRO A 117 2.52 -34.72 10.55
C PRO A 117 2.39 -35.93 11.47
N ALA A 118 2.09 -35.68 12.74
CA ALA A 118 1.52 -36.70 13.60
C ALA A 118 0.16 -37.04 13.01
N THR A 119 -0.05 -38.33 12.74
CA THR A 119 -1.34 -38.95 12.42
C THR A 119 -2.34 -38.65 13.53
N ALA A 120 -2.97 -37.48 13.46
CA ALA A 120 -4.17 -37.14 14.19
C ALA A 120 -5.34 -37.46 13.27
N SER A 121 -6.26 -38.29 13.76
CA SER A 121 -7.57 -38.54 13.15
C SER A 121 -8.22 -37.22 12.73
N PRO A 122 -8.98 -37.19 11.62
CA PRO A 122 -9.45 -35.96 11.02
C PRO A 122 -10.51 -35.32 11.92
N VAL A 123 -10.10 -34.41 12.78
CA VAL A 123 -10.95 -33.29 13.13
C VAL A 123 -11.02 -32.49 11.85
N ALA A 124 -12.20 -32.38 11.25
CA ALA A 124 -12.43 -31.59 10.06
C ALA A 124 -12.10 -30.12 10.34
N THR A 125 -10.83 -29.75 10.20
CA THR A 125 -10.41 -28.37 10.03
C THR A 125 -10.95 -27.96 8.67
N VAL A 126 -12.14 -27.35 8.69
CA VAL A 126 -12.62 -26.55 7.57
C VAL A 126 -11.47 -25.59 7.25
N PRO A 127 -10.88 -25.61 6.05
CA PRO A 127 -9.86 -24.63 5.70
C PRO A 127 -10.53 -23.27 5.82
N SER A 128 -10.19 -22.53 6.87
CA SER A 128 -10.66 -21.16 7.07
C SER A 128 -10.00 -20.32 6.00
N ARG A 129 -10.65 -20.27 4.83
CA ARG A 129 -10.35 -19.30 3.79
C ARG A 129 -10.32 -17.95 4.49
N PRO A 130 -9.23 -17.17 4.38
CA PRO A 130 -9.23 -15.83 4.97
C PRO A 130 -10.48 -15.12 4.47
N LEU A 131 -11.30 -14.60 5.40
CA LEU A 131 -12.50 -13.84 5.09
C LEU A 131 -12.06 -12.54 4.42
N LEU A 132 -11.79 -12.61 3.12
CA LEU A 132 -11.52 -11.44 2.31
C LEU A 132 -12.82 -10.64 2.24
N PRO A 133 -12.79 -9.34 2.54
CA PRO A 133 -13.96 -8.50 2.40
C PRO A 133 -14.48 -8.57 0.96
N ARG A 134 -15.81 -8.64 0.82
CA ARG A 134 -16.47 -8.67 -0.49
C ARG A 134 -16.07 -7.41 -1.26
N LEU A 135 -15.62 -7.59 -2.50
CA LEU A 135 -15.41 -6.46 -3.41
C LEU A 135 -16.74 -6.06 -4.03
N ILE A 136 -17.05 -4.77 -3.94
CA ILE A 136 -18.24 -4.17 -4.54
C ILE A 136 -17.85 -3.62 -5.91
N GLY A 137 -18.58 -4.00 -6.96
CA GLY A 137 -18.40 -3.46 -8.32
C GLY A 137 -17.13 -3.88 -9.06
N ARG A 138 -16.36 -4.86 -8.56
CA ARG A 138 -15.12 -5.34 -9.20
C ARG A 138 -15.26 -6.69 -9.91
N GLU A 139 -16.48 -7.25 -9.97
CA GLU A 139 -16.73 -8.51 -10.68
C GLU A 139 -16.38 -8.45 -12.17
N PRO A 140 -16.75 -7.39 -12.93
CA PRO A 140 -16.34 -7.28 -14.33
C PRO A 140 -14.82 -7.26 -14.49
N THR A 141 -14.11 -6.55 -13.61
CA THR A 141 -12.64 -6.52 -13.59
C THR A 141 -12.04 -7.91 -13.37
N LEU A 142 -12.58 -8.71 -12.45
CA LEU A 142 -12.11 -10.08 -12.21
C LEU A 142 -12.37 -10.99 -13.41
N ILE A 143 -13.51 -10.83 -14.10
CA ILE A 143 -13.80 -11.57 -15.33
C ILE A 143 -12.78 -11.23 -16.42
N THR A 144 -12.54 -9.94 -16.65
CA THR A 144 -11.55 -9.46 -17.61
C THR A 144 -10.14 -9.97 -17.27
N LEU A 145 -9.75 -9.90 -16.00
CA LEU A 145 -8.46 -10.40 -15.52
C LEU A 145 -8.30 -11.90 -15.78
N SER A 146 -9.35 -12.70 -15.52
CA SER A 146 -9.36 -14.14 -15.83
C SER A 146 -9.11 -14.41 -17.32
N THR A 147 -9.81 -13.70 -18.21
CA THR A 147 -9.62 -13.82 -19.66
C THR A 147 -8.20 -13.41 -20.08
N MET A 148 -7.63 -12.38 -19.47
CA MET A 148 -6.27 -11.92 -19.77
C MET A 148 -5.22 -12.93 -19.33
N LEU A 149 -5.33 -13.52 -18.14
CA LEU A 149 -4.38 -14.51 -17.64
C LEU A 149 -4.31 -15.79 -18.51
N GLN A 150 -5.36 -16.08 -19.28
CA GLN A 150 -5.32 -17.19 -20.25
C GLN A 150 -4.42 -16.90 -21.46
N ARG A 151 -4.24 -15.62 -21.81
CA ARG A 151 -3.58 -15.18 -23.06
C ARG A 151 -2.24 -14.49 -22.82
N CYS A 152 -2.08 -13.86 -21.66
CA CYS A 152 -0.95 -13.02 -21.33
C CYS A 152 -0.22 -13.61 -20.12
N PRO A 153 1.13 -13.72 -20.18
CA PRO A 153 1.90 -14.27 -19.07
C PRO A 153 2.02 -13.28 -17.91
N ILE A 154 1.96 -11.98 -18.19
CA ILE A 154 2.04 -10.89 -17.21
C ILE A 154 0.81 -10.00 -17.40
N VAL A 155 0.06 -9.77 -16.32
CA VAL A 155 -1.03 -8.79 -16.28
C VAL A 155 -0.79 -7.80 -15.15
N SER A 156 -0.67 -6.52 -15.48
CA SER A 156 -0.47 -5.47 -14.48
C SER A 156 -1.76 -4.74 -14.18
N LEU A 157 -2.20 -4.78 -12.93
CA LEU A 157 -3.25 -3.93 -12.39
C LEU A 157 -2.65 -2.55 -12.11
N VAL A 158 -2.99 -1.58 -12.95
CA VAL A 158 -2.44 -0.21 -12.91
C VAL A 158 -3.53 0.78 -12.48
N GLY A 159 -3.15 1.82 -11.74
CA GLY A 159 -4.07 2.91 -11.39
C GLY A 159 -3.63 3.69 -10.16
N PRO A 160 -4.34 4.78 -9.82
CA PRO A 160 -3.96 5.62 -8.68
C PRO A 160 -3.99 4.87 -7.34
N GLY A 161 -3.38 5.49 -6.33
CA GLY A 161 -3.46 5.01 -4.95
C GLY A 161 -4.92 4.94 -4.47
N GLY A 162 -5.26 3.92 -3.68
CA GLY A 162 -6.62 3.77 -3.14
C GLY A 162 -7.68 3.19 -4.08
N MET A 163 -7.32 2.81 -5.33
CA MET A 163 -8.25 2.20 -6.30
C MET A 163 -8.63 0.74 -6.02
N GLY A 164 -8.01 0.11 -5.03
CA GLY A 164 -8.26 -1.28 -4.66
C GLY A 164 -7.47 -2.31 -5.48
N LYS A 165 -6.34 -1.94 -6.09
CA LYS A 165 -5.47 -2.87 -6.85
C LYS A 165 -5.09 -4.12 -6.04
N THR A 166 -4.54 -3.91 -4.85
CA THR A 166 -4.20 -4.96 -3.88
C THR A 166 -5.42 -5.83 -3.55
N SER A 167 -6.58 -5.23 -3.29
CA SER A 167 -7.80 -5.96 -2.94
C SER A 167 -8.33 -6.80 -4.11
N VAL A 168 -8.26 -6.28 -5.35
CA VAL A 168 -8.58 -7.03 -6.57
C VAL A 168 -7.59 -8.19 -6.75
N ALA A 169 -6.29 -7.95 -6.57
CA ALA A 169 -5.26 -8.99 -6.68
C ALA A 169 -5.44 -10.10 -5.63
N GLN A 170 -5.82 -9.76 -4.40
CA GLN A 170 -6.14 -10.73 -3.34
C GLN A 170 -7.34 -11.61 -3.70
N GLN A 171 -8.41 -11.02 -4.21
CA GLN A 171 -9.57 -11.80 -4.67
C GLN A 171 -9.25 -12.63 -5.91
N ALA A 172 -8.44 -12.10 -6.83
CA ALA A 172 -7.96 -12.83 -8.00
C ALA A 172 -7.14 -14.04 -7.57
N LEU A 173 -6.19 -13.88 -6.65
CA LEU A 173 -5.42 -14.98 -6.10
C LEU A 173 -6.33 -16.03 -5.45
N ALA A 174 -7.25 -15.61 -4.59
CA ALA A 174 -8.17 -16.52 -3.90
C ALA A 174 -9.12 -17.27 -4.87
N ARG A 175 -9.47 -16.66 -6.01
CA ARG A 175 -10.38 -17.23 -7.01
C ARG A 175 -9.67 -18.10 -8.05
N PHE A 176 -8.48 -17.71 -8.48
CA PHE A 176 -7.79 -18.33 -9.62
C PHE A 176 -6.70 -19.31 -9.20
N ALA A 177 -6.06 -19.15 -8.04
CA ALA A 177 -5.03 -20.08 -7.56
C ALA A 177 -5.46 -21.57 -7.55
N PRO A 178 -6.72 -21.93 -7.22
CA PRO A 178 -7.15 -23.34 -7.30
C PRO A 178 -7.10 -23.95 -8.70
N GLY A 179 -7.04 -23.14 -9.75
CA GLY A 179 -6.90 -23.61 -11.13
C GLY A 179 -5.45 -23.90 -11.56
N PHE A 180 -4.46 -23.60 -10.72
CA PHE A 180 -3.04 -23.83 -11.00
C PHE A 180 -2.54 -25.01 -10.16
N ALA A 181 -1.85 -26.00 -10.76
CA ALA A 181 -1.43 -27.20 -10.05
C ALA A 181 -0.50 -26.93 -8.85
N SER A 182 0.33 -25.88 -8.93
CA SER A 182 1.22 -25.43 -7.85
C SER A 182 0.60 -24.33 -6.98
N GLY A 183 -0.68 -24.04 -7.15
CA GLY A 183 -1.42 -23.01 -6.40
C GLY A 183 -0.99 -21.60 -6.76
N GLY A 184 -0.97 -20.70 -5.77
CA GLY A 184 -0.54 -19.32 -5.99
C GLY A 184 0.19 -18.71 -4.80
N SER A 185 1.03 -17.73 -5.11
CA SER A 185 1.90 -17.04 -4.16
C SER A 185 1.65 -15.54 -4.15
N TRP A 186 1.60 -14.96 -2.95
CA TRP A 186 1.54 -13.53 -2.75
C TRP A 186 2.89 -13.00 -2.29
N ILE A 187 3.41 -11.98 -2.97
CA ILE A 187 4.69 -11.36 -2.65
C ILE A 187 4.47 -9.85 -2.55
N ASP A 188 4.64 -9.30 -1.35
CA ASP A 188 4.51 -7.86 -1.08
C ASP A 188 5.88 -7.19 -1.21
N LEU A 189 6.04 -6.33 -2.21
CA LEU A 189 7.29 -5.61 -2.46
C LEU A 189 7.38 -4.29 -1.71
N SER A 190 6.35 -3.87 -0.96
CA SER A 190 6.25 -2.50 -0.40
C SER A 190 7.37 -2.05 0.54
N GLN A 191 8.15 -2.97 1.10
CA GLN A 191 9.27 -2.70 2.01
C GLN A 191 10.63 -3.13 1.41
N VAL A 192 10.66 -3.46 0.11
CA VAL A 192 11.85 -3.93 -0.57
C VAL A 192 12.62 -2.74 -1.12
N ALA A 193 13.88 -2.61 -0.73
CA ALA A 193 14.76 -1.61 -1.32
C ALA A 193 15.20 -2.02 -2.73
N ILE A 194 15.58 -1.04 -3.55
CA ILE A 194 16.21 -1.26 -4.86
C ILE A 194 17.44 -2.17 -4.67
N GLY A 195 17.55 -3.19 -5.53
CA GLY A 195 18.52 -4.29 -5.49
C GLY A 195 18.05 -5.50 -4.68
N GLY A 196 16.90 -5.42 -4.02
CA GLY A 196 16.39 -6.44 -3.10
C GLY A 196 15.27 -7.32 -3.66
N VAL A 197 14.74 -7.04 -4.85
CA VAL A 197 13.53 -7.72 -5.37
C VAL A 197 13.78 -9.21 -5.60
N PHE A 198 14.85 -9.55 -6.32
CA PHE A 198 15.14 -10.94 -6.67
C PHE A 198 15.32 -11.86 -5.45
N PRO A 199 16.17 -11.54 -4.45
CA PRO A 199 16.33 -12.40 -3.28
C PRO A 199 15.04 -12.47 -2.46
N HIS A 200 14.26 -11.39 -2.39
CA HIS A 200 12.98 -11.38 -1.67
C HIS A 200 11.97 -12.35 -2.32
N VAL A 201 11.80 -12.26 -3.64
CA VAL A 201 10.92 -13.16 -4.42
C VAL A 201 11.40 -14.60 -4.33
N ALA A 202 12.72 -14.84 -4.43
CA ALA A 202 13.29 -16.17 -4.37
C ALA A 202 13.00 -16.85 -3.02
N VAL A 203 13.13 -16.12 -1.90
CA VAL A 203 12.75 -16.63 -0.56
C VAL A 203 11.26 -16.93 -0.49
N ALA A 204 10.40 -16.04 -0.99
CA ALA A 204 8.94 -16.23 -0.96
C ALA A 204 8.48 -17.44 -1.79
N LEU A 205 9.22 -17.82 -2.83
CA LEU A 205 8.97 -18.98 -3.67
C LEU A 205 9.72 -20.25 -3.20
N GLY A 206 10.35 -20.22 -2.02
CA GLY A 206 11.04 -21.37 -1.45
C GLY A 206 12.39 -21.71 -2.11
N GLN A 207 13.00 -20.74 -2.79
CA GLN A 207 14.30 -20.85 -3.47
C GLN A 207 15.32 -19.86 -2.88
N PRO A 208 15.59 -19.88 -1.57
CA PRO A 208 16.48 -18.92 -0.93
C PRO A 208 17.89 -18.96 -1.54
N GLY A 209 18.46 -17.79 -1.85
CA GLY A 209 19.80 -17.66 -2.44
C GLY A 209 19.89 -17.98 -3.94
N ALA A 210 18.77 -18.33 -4.60
CA ALA A 210 18.75 -18.53 -6.03
C ALA A 210 18.99 -17.21 -6.77
N SER A 211 19.88 -17.24 -7.77
CA SER A 211 19.98 -16.17 -8.76
C SER A 211 18.72 -16.13 -9.62
N LEU A 212 18.45 -15.01 -10.30
CA LEU A 212 17.28 -14.89 -11.17
C LEU A 212 17.20 -16.00 -12.25
N PRO A 213 18.28 -16.35 -12.98
CA PRO A 213 18.24 -17.50 -13.90
C PRO A 213 17.93 -18.83 -13.22
N THR A 214 18.47 -19.06 -12.02
CA THR A 214 18.22 -20.29 -11.24
C THR A 214 16.76 -20.37 -10.79
N LEU A 215 16.20 -19.26 -10.32
CA LEU A 215 14.79 -19.16 -9.93
C LEU A 215 13.88 -19.44 -11.13
N ALA A 216 14.13 -18.79 -12.27
CA ALA A 216 13.34 -18.98 -13.49
C ALA A 216 13.41 -20.43 -13.98
N ALA A 217 14.58 -21.08 -13.91
CA ALA A 217 14.74 -22.49 -14.24
C ALA A 217 13.99 -23.42 -13.26
N ALA A 218 13.98 -23.10 -11.96
CA ALA A 218 13.25 -23.88 -10.95
C ALA A 218 11.73 -23.84 -11.17
N LEU A 219 11.21 -22.71 -11.68
CA LEU A 219 9.79 -22.53 -11.98
C LEU A 219 9.36 -23.11 -13.34
N ARG A 220 10.31 -23.58 -14.18
CA ARG A 220 10.04 -24.00 -15.57
C ARG A 220 8.92 -25.03 -15.71
N GLN A 221 8.83 -25.98 -14.77
CA GLN A 221 7.84 -27.06 -14.77
C GLN A 221 6.70 -26.81 -13.75
N THR A 222 6.57 -25.58 -13.27
CA THR A 222 5.52 -25.19 -12.31
C THR A 222 4.38 -24.50 -13.04
N GLU A 223 3.16 -24.87 -12.67
CA GLU A 223 1.94 -24.17 -13.05
C GLU A 223 1.46 -23.39 -11.83
N GLN A 224 1.76 -22.09 -11.79
CA GLN A 224 1.57 -21.27 -10.59
C GLN A 224 1.10 -19.85 -10.95
N LEU A 225 0.22 -19.29 -10.12
CA LEU A 225 -0.12 -17.87 -10.15
C LEU A 225 0.71 -17.10 -9.12
N ILE A 226 1.48 -16.11 -9.56
CA ILE A 226 2.31 -15.28 -8.69
C ILE A 226 1.76 -13.85 -8.68
N ILE A 227 1.54 -13.28 -7.50
CA ILE A 227 1.20 -11.87 -7.34
C ILE A 227 2.43 -11.11 -6.86
N LEU A 228 2.82 -10.07 -7.60
CA LEU A 228 3.79 -9.07 -7.18
C LEU A 228 3.03 -7.80 -6.81
N ASP A 229 2.79 -7.59 -5.52
CA ASP A 229 2.08 -6.40 -5.02
C ASP A 229 3.08 -5.25 -4.82
N ASN A 230 2.68 -4.03 -5.18
CA ASN A 230 3.44 -2.78 -4.95
C ASN A 230 4.74 -2.61 -5.72
N CYS A 231 4.70 -2.85 -7.03
CA CYS A 231 5.88 -2.72 -7.90
C CYS A 231 6.33 -1.27 -8.15
N GLU A 232 5.54 -0.24 -7.80
CA GLU A 232 5.75 1.15 -8.24
C GLU A 232 7.10 1.82 -7.88
N HIS A 233 7.84 1.28 -6.91
CA HIS A 233 9.13 1.82 -6.47
C HIS A 233 10.33 0.97 -6.93
N VAL A 234 10.06 -0.17 -7.56
CA VAL A 234 11.05 -1.17 -8.03
C VAL A 234 10.68 -1.67 -9.42
N LEU A 235 10.14 -0.79 -10.28
CA LEU A 235 9.55 -1.16 -11.57
C LEU A 235 10.54 -1.92 -12.46
N GLU A 236 11.76 -1.42 -12.60
CA GLU A 236 12.79 -2.02 -13.47
C GLU A 236 13.18 -3.43 -13.02
N GLU A 237 13.37 -3.64 -11.72
CA GLU A 237 13.64 -4.96 -11.16
C GLU A 237 12.43 -5.89 -11.27
N ALA A 238 11.23 -5.40 -10.95
CA ALA A 238 10.01 -6.18 -11.06
C ALA A 238 9.75 -6.63 -12.51
N ALA A 239 9.97 -5.74 -13.49
CA ALA A 239 9.90 -6.03 -14.91
C ALA A 239 10.92 -7.09 -15.31
N THR A 240 12.20 -6.89 -14.98
CA THR A 240 13.28 -7.83 -15.28
C THR A 240 12.99 -9.22 -14.70
N LEU A 241 12.48 -9.29 -13.47
CA LEU A 241 12.09 -10.54 -12.83
C LEU A 241 10.91 -11.20 -13.54
N ALA A 242 9.86 -10.45 -13.84
CA ALA A 242 8.65 -10.96 -14.49
C ALA A 242 8.97 -11.52 -15.89
N GLU A 243 9.76 -10.80 -16.69
CA GLU A 243 10.23 -11.25 -17.99
C GLU A 243 11.05 -12.54 -17.89
N ALA A 244 12.03 -12.59 -16.99
CA ALA A 244 12.87 -13.76 -16.82
C ALA A 244 12.09 -15.01 -16.40
N ILE A 245 11.13 -14.86 -15.47
CA ILE A 245 10.27 -15.97 -15.02
C ILE A 245 9.40 -16.46 -16.19
N THR A 246 8.66 -15.57 -16.83
CA THR A 246 7.70 -15.94 -17.88
C THR A 246 8.35 -16.44 -19.16
N GLY A 247 9.56 -15.97 -19.49
CA GLY A 247 10.34 -16.45 -20.62
C GLY A 247 10.84 -17.89 -20.44
N GLN A 248 11.01 -18.37 -19.21
CA GLN A 248 11.49 -19.73 -18.92
C GLN A 248 10.44 -20.66 -18.30
N ALA A 249 9.33 -20.12 -17.78
CA ALA A 249 8.25 -20.84 -17.12
C ALA A 249 6.90 -20.50 -17.79
N PRO A 250 6.57 -21.12 -18.93
CA PRO A 250 5.40 -20.74 -19.75
C PRO A 250 4.05 -21.04 -19.10
N GLN A 251 4.02 -21.81 -18.00
CA GLN A 251 2.82 -22.11 -17.22
C GLN A 251 2.68 -21.23 -15.96
N VAL A 252 3.67 -20.38 -15.68
CA VAL A 252 3.55 -19.36 -14.64
C VAL A 252 2.78 -18.16 -15.19
N ARG A 253 1.92 -17.60 -14.36
CA ARG A 253 1.23 -16.34 -14.63
C ARG A 253 1.53 -15.34 -13.54
N LEU A 254 1.78 -14.09 -13.92
CA LEU A 254 2.00 -13.00 -12.98
C LEU A 254 0.85 -12.00 -13.02
N ILE A 255 0.39 -11.61 -11.84
CA ILE A 255 -0.35 -10.37 -11.65
C ILE A 255 0.55 -9.40 -10.89
N CYS A 256 0.83 -8.25 -11.49
CA CYS A 256 1.57 -7.19 -10.84
C CYS A 256 0.61 -6.08 -10.42
N THR A 257 0.75 -5.52 -9.22
CA THR A 257 0.04 -4.29 -8.85
C THR A 257 1.02 -3.14 -8.82
N SER A 258 0.65 -2.04 -9.49
CA SER A 258 1.52 -0.87 -9.59
C SER A 258 0.70 0.40 -9.85
N ARG A 259 1.32 1.56 -9.66
CA ARG A 259 0.74 2.85 -10.05
C ARG A 259 0.93 3.18 -11.52
N GLU A 260 1.99 2.64 -12.10
CA GLU A 260 2.32 2.75 -13.52
C GLU A 260 2.68 1.39 -14.11
N PRO A 261 2.57 1.20 -15.43
CA PRO A 261 2.98 -0.04 -16.08
C PRO A 261 4.41 -0.43 -15.73
N LEU A 262 4.70 -1.74 -15.69
CA LEU A 262 6.07 -2.22 -15.53
C LEU A 262 6.92 -1.97 -16.78
N ASN A 263 6.27 -1.82 -17.94
CA ASN A 263 6.87 -1.81 -19.27
C ASN A 263 7.65 -3.10 -19.57
N ALA A 264 7.13 -4.22 -19.07
CA ALA A 264 7.72 -5.54 -19.28
C ALA A 264 7.27 -6.15 -20.62
N THR A 265 8.14 -6.92 -21.25
CA THR A 265 7.86 -7.68 -22.47
C THR A 265 6.76 -8.71 -22.20
N GLY A 266 5.68 -8.64 -22.99
CA GLY A 266 4.51 -9.52 -22.79
C GLY A 266 3.56 -9.07 -21.68
N GLU A 267 3.76 -7.89 -21.11
CA GLU A 267 2.84 -7.25 -20.18
C GLU A 267 1.53 -6.85 -20.86
N HIS A 268 0.43 -7.19 -20.22
CA HIS A 268 -0.86 -6.61 -20.51
C HIS A 268 -1.31 -5.69 -19.37
N VAL A 269 -1.56 -4.43 -19.68
CA VAL A 269 -1.95 -3.43 -18.69
C VAL A 269 -3.47 -3.38 -18.54
N LEU A 270 -3.97 -3.75 -17.36
CA LEU A 270 -5.37 -3.56 -16.97
C LEU A 270 -5.46 -2.37 -16.02
N ARG A 271 -5.87 -1.20 -16.56
CA ARG A 271 -6.09 0.01 -15.76
C ARG A 271 -7.39 -0.13 -14.97
N LEU A 272 -7.33 0.08 -13.66
CA LEU A 272 -8.50 0.06 -12.79
C LEU A 272 -9.21 1.41 -12.85
N GLU A 273 -10.40 1.37 -13.42
CA GLU A 273 -11.32 2.51 -13.42
C GLU A 273 -11.89 2.79 -12.02
N PRO A 274 -12.34 4.03 -11.75
CA PRO A 274 -13.10 4.34 -10.55
C PRO A 274 -14.39 3.52 -10.44
N LEU A 275 -14.95 3.46 -9.23
CA LEU A 275 -16.26 2.83 -9.07
C LEU A 275 -17.33 3.66 -9.76
N ALA A 276 -18.32 2.97 -10.33
CA ALA A 276 -19.40 3.62 -11.07
C ALA A 276 -20.17 4.55 -10.13
N THR A 277 -20.28 5.81 -10.53
CA THR A 277 -21.03 6.85 -9.81
C THR A 277 -22.50 6.84 -10.24
N VAL A 278 -23.36 7.37 -9.37
CA VAL A 278 -24.81 7.40 -9.60
C VAL A 278 -25.15 8.43 -10.69
N PRO A 279 -25.83 8.01 -11.78
CA PRO A 279 -26.23 8.92 -12.84
C PRO A 279 -27.38 9.83 -12.39
N ALA A 280 -27.56 10.97 -13.06
CA ALA A 280 -28.61 11.94 -12.72
C ALA A 280 -30.03 11.40 -12.90
N GLN A 281 -30.18 10.37 -13.74
CA GLN A 281 -31.46 9.75 -14.06
C GLN A 281 -31.99 8.84 -12.94
N ALA A 282 -31.13 8.30 -12.07
CA ALA A 282 -31.54 7.49 -10.94
C ALA A 282 -32.28 8.37 -9.92
N GLN A 283 -33.56 8.07 -9.65
CA GLN A 283 -34.44 8.90 -8.82
C GLN A 283 -34.61 8.36 -7.40
N THR A 284 -34.32 7.07 -7.18
CA THR A 284 -34.47 6.42 -5.87
C THR A 284 -33.13 5.90 -5.35
N LEU A 285 -33.01 5.78 -4.03
CA LEU A 285 -31.85 5.19 -3.37
C LEU A 285 -31.66 3.72 -3.79
N ALA A 286 -32.75 2.99 -4.01
CA ALA A 286 -32.70 1.60 -4.47
C ALA A 286 -32.05 1.46 -5.86
N GLU A 287 -32.41 2.34 -6.81
CA GLU A 287 -31.75 2.41 -8.12
C GLU A 287 -30.28 2.83 -7.98
N ALA A 288 -30.02 3.84 -7.15
CA ALA A 288 -28.68 4.38 -6.95
C ALA A 288 -27.72 3.37 -6.31
N LEU A 289 -28.20 2.47 -5.44
CA LEU A 289 -27.41 1.40 -4.82
C LEU A 289 -26.97 0.32 -5.80
N GLN A 290 -27.43 0.33 -7.05
CA GLN A 290 -26.88 -0.53 -8.11
C GLN A 290 -25.49 -0.04 -8.58
N PHE A 291 -25.14 1.22 -8.28
CA PHE A 291 -23.86 1.82 -8.65
C PHE A 291 -22.85 1.64 -7.53
N SER A 292 -21.67 1.14 -7.90
CA SER A 292 -20.71 0.58 -6.94
C SER A 292 -20.09 1.60 -5.99
N ALA A 293 -19.97 2.87 -6.40
CA ALA A 293 -19.46 3.92 -5.53
C ALA A 293 -20.40 4.15 -4.32
N LEU A 294 -21.70 4.32 -4.60
CA LEU A 294 -22.69 4.55 -3.55
C LEU A 294 -22.90 3.29 -2.71
N ALA A 295 -22.97 2.12 -3.34
CA ALA A 295 -23.11 0.85 -2.63
C ALA A 295 -21.98 0.63 -1.62
N LEU A 296 -20.72 0.90 -2.03
CA LEU A 296 -19.57 0.82 -1.13
C LEU A 296 -19.70 1.81 0.02
N PHE A 297 -19.99 3.08 -0.28
CA PHE A 297 -20.13 4.11 0.74
C PHE A 297 -21.19 3.74 1.79
N VAL A 298 -22.40 3.35 1.36
CA VAL A 298 -23.51 3.01 2.26
C VAL A 298 -23.19 1.77 3.09
N GLU A 299 -22.60 0.73 2.49
CA GLU A 299 -22.20 -0.47 3.23
C GLU A 299 -21.18 -0.14 4.33
N ARG A 300 -20.21 0.73 4.02
CA ARG A 300 -19.16 1.12 4.97
C ARG A 300 -19.66 2.08 6.05
N ALA A 301 -20.61 2.96 5.71
CA ALA A 301 -21.19 3.90 6.66
C ALA A 301 -22.05 3.16 7.69
N ARG A 302 -22.85 2.17 7.24
CA ARG A 302 -23.60 1.27 8.13
C ARG A 302 -22.68 0.42 9.01
N ALA A 303 -21.59 -0.09 8.45
CA ALA A 303 -20.59 -0.82 9.24
C ALA A 303 -19.87 0.05 10.28
N ALA A 304 -19.82 1.38 10.09
CA ALA A 304 -19.25 2.32 11.05
C ALA A 304 -20.20 2.63 12.22
N ALA A 305 -21.51 2.66 11.97
CA ALA A 305 -22.54 2.72 13.02
C ALA A 305 -23.90 2.21 12.51
N ASP A 306 -24.50 1.26 13.22
CA ASP A 306 -25.80 0.65 12.86
C ASP A 306 -26.97 1.64 12.87
N THR A 307 -26.79 2.82 13.47
CA THR A 307 -27.79 3.91 13.49
C THR A 307 -27.84 4.72 12.20
N VAL A 308 -26.90 4.52 11.27
CA VAL A 308 -26.86 5.25 10.00
C VAL A 308 -27.86 4.64 9.02
N VAL A 309 -28.91 5.40 8.75
CA VAL A 309 -29.91 5.11 7.73
C VAL A 309 -29.94 6.27 6.75
N PHE A 310 -29.97 5.95 5.46
CA PHE A 310 -30.17 6.92 4.39
C PHE A 310 -31.51 6.62 3.71
N ASP A 311 -32.16 7.68 3.23
CA ASP A 311 -33.41 7.59 2.48
C ASP A 311 -33.30 8.28 1.10
N ASP A 312 -34.41 8.32 0.36
CA ASP A 312 -34.45 8.96 -0.96
C ASP A 312 -34.19 10.47 -0.91
N ALA A 313 -34.43 11.13 0.24
CA ALA A 313 -34.17 12.56 0.40
C ALA A 313 -32.66 12.87 0.52
N ASP A 314 -31.85 11.91 0.97
CA ASP A 314 -30.38 12.02 1.03
C ASP A 314 -29.69 11.82 -0.32
N LEU A 315 -30.41 11.28 -1.32
CA LEU A 315 -29.85 10.88 -2.61
C LEU A 315 -29.07 12.00 -3.34
N PRO A 316 -29.54 13.26 -3.40
CA PRO A 316 -28.79 14.33 -4.04
C PRO A 316 -27.42 14.56 -3.38
N ASP A 317 -27.37 14.57 -2.05
CA ASP A 317 -26.14 14.77 -1.26
C ASP A 317 -25.20 13.56 -1.40
N LEU A 318 -25.74 12.34 -1.38
CA LEU A 318 -24.98 11.11 -1.59
C LEU A 318 -24.35 11.05 -3.00
N ARG A 319 -25.11 11.48 -4.02
CA ARG A 319 -24.62 11.57 -5.40
C ARG A 319 -23.47 12.56 -5.50
N GLU A 320 -23.65 13.74 -4.91
CA GLU A 320 -22.63 14.79 -4.91
C GLU A 320 -21.36 14.34 -4.18
N LEU A 321 -21.49 13.65 -3.05
CA LEU A 321 -20.36 13.10 -2.31
C LEU A 321 -19.58 12.09 -3.16
N CYS A 322 -20.27 11.13 -3.79
CA CYS A 322 -19.63 10.12 -4.64
C CYS A 322 -18.92 10.77 -5.84
N ARG A 323 -19.51 11.83 -6.41
CA ARG A 323 -18.95 12.59 -7.52
C ARG A 323 -17.68 13.33 -7.10
N GLN A 324 -17.71 14.05 -5.99
CA GLN A 324 -16.56 14.81 -5.51
C GLN A 324 -15.40 13.89 -5.05
N LEU A 325 -15.71 12.69 -4.55
CA LEU A 325 -14.71 11.65 -4.21
C LEU A 325 -14.25 10.82 -5.42
N ASP A 326 -14.65 11.22 -6.64
CA ASP A 326 -14.30 10.59 -7.94
C ASP A 326 -14.54 9.07 -7.99
N GLY A 327 -15.45 8.52 -7.17
CA GLY A 327 -15.63 7.08 -7.07
C GLY A 327 -14.41 6.29 -6.59
N VAL A 328 -13.42 6.94 -5.95
CA VAL A 328 -12.22 6.29 -5.43
C VAL A 328 -12.57 5.46 -4.19
N PRO A 329 -12.39 4.12 -4.19
CA PRO A 329 -12.78 3.26 -3.08
C PRO A 329 -12.25 3.68 -1.72
N LEU A 330 -10.94 3.96 -1.61
CA LEU A 330 -10.34 4.37 -0.34
C LEU A 330 -10.92 5.69 0.19
N ALA A 331 -11.20 6.64 -0.70
CA ALA A 331 -11.77 7.93 -0.31
C ALA A 331 -13.21 7.76 0.20
N LEU A 332 -14.02 6.94 -0.50
CA LEU A 332 -15.38 6.58 -0.09
C LEU A 332 -15.39 5.86 1.27
N GLU A 333 -14.49 4.91 1.48
CA GLU A 333 -14.36 4.23 2.77
C GLU A 333 -14.04 5.23 3.88
N LEU A 334 -12.97 6.02 3.72
CA LEU A 334 -12.56 7.00 4.74
C LEU A 334 -13.69 8.00 5.05
N ALA A 335 -14.42 8.47 4.04
CA ALA A 335 -15.57 9.35 4.23
C ALA A 335 -16.71 8.66 4.99
N ALA A 336 -17.02 7.41 4.65
CA ALA A 336 -18.06 6.63 5.30
C ALA A 336 -17.79 6.44 6.81
N TRP A 337 -16.53 6.21 7.21
CA TRP A 337 -16.13 6.14 8.62
C TRP A 337 -16.31 7.47 9.39
N ARG A 338 -16.48 8.61 8.70
CA ARG A 338 -16.69 9.92 9.32
C ARG A 338 -18.15 10.31 9.46
N ILE A 339 -19.08 9.60 8.81
CA ILE A 339 -20.51 9.89 8.88
C ILE A 339 -21.03 10.01 10.32
N PRO A 340 -20.71 9.09 11.25
CA PRO A 340 -21.22 9.19 12.62
C PRO A 340 -20.79 10.46 13.37
N ALA A 341 -19.65 11.04 13.00
CA ALA A 341 -19.07 12.20 13.69
C ALA A 341 -19.40 13.54 13.00
N VAL A 342 -19.51 13.54 11.67
CA VAL A 342 -19.60 14.77 10.85
C VAL A 342 -20.95 14.90 10.15
N GLY A 343 -21.64 13.78 9.90
CA GLY A 343 -22.85 13.74 9.08
C GLY A 343 -22.59 14.00 7.59
N LEU A 344 -23.58 13.69 6.76
CA LEU A 344 -23.47 13.80 5.30
C LEU A 344 -23.26 15.25 4.83
N LYS A 345 -24.08 16.18 5.32
CA LYS A 345 -23.96 17.62 5.00
C LYS A 345 -22.66 18.23 5.49
N GLY A 346 -22.15 17.79 6.64
CA GLY A 346 -20.87 18.26 7.16
C GLY A 346 -19.69 17.85 6.28
N LEU A 347 -19.75 16.66 5.67
CA LEU A 347 -18.72 16.21 4.72
C LEU A 347 -18.74 17.00 3.41
N LEU A 348 -19.93 17.40 2.93
CA LEU A 348 -20.09 18.19 1.71
C LEU A 348 -19.75 19.67 1.89
N ALA A 349 -19.81 20.20 3.11
CA ALA A 349 -19.65 21.62 3.37
C ALA A 349 -18.22 22.14 3.18
N ARG A 350 -17.19 21.28 3.26
CA ARG A 350 -15.76 21.66 3.17
C ARG A 350 -14.94 20.63 2.40
N PRO A 351 -15.09 20.55 1.07
CA PRO A 351 -14.32 19.63 0.24
C PRO A 351 -12.79 19.87 0.29
N GLU A 352 -12.37 21.11 0.50
CA GLU A 352 -10.98 21.50 0.71
C GLU A 352 -10.35 20.88 1.96
N ASP A 353 -11.14 20.62 3.01
CA ASP A 353 -10.67 20.04 4.26
C ASP A 353 -10.55 18.52 4.19
N TRP A 354 -10.90 17.87 3.08
CA TRP A 354 -10.96 16.41 3.01
C TRP A 354 -9.63 15.72 3.27
N LEU A 355 -8.51 16.29 2.83
CA LEU A 355 -7.19 15.75 3.15
C LEU A 355 -6.92 15.79 4.66
N LEU A 356 -7.53 16.74 5.39
CA LEU A 356 -7.45 16.86 6.85
C LEU A 356 -8.49 15.99 7.58
N LEU A 357 -9.71 15.93 7.05
CA LEU A 357 -10.85 15.21 7.63
C LEU A 357 -10.71 13.69 7.48
N LEU A 358 -10.10 13.22 6.39
CA LEU A 358 -9.90 11.80 6.07
C LEU A 358 -8.55 11.26 6.59
N ASN A 359 -8.06 11.82 7.71
CA ASN A 359 -6.74 11.53 8.29
C ASN A 359 -6.64 10.29 9.19
N ARG A 360 -7.74 9.57 9.44
CA ARG A 360 -7.73 8.36 10.28
C ARG A 360 -8.58 7.26 9.67
N GLY A 361 -7.92 6.24 9.16
CA GLY A 361 -8.48 4.99 8.69
C GLY A 361 -8.37 3.87 9.73
N ARG A 362 -8.55 2.62 9.28
CA ARG A 362 -8.58 1.44 10.14
C ARG A 362 -7.25 1.23 10.89
N ARG A 363 -7.30 1.01 12.21
CA ARG A 363 -6.14 0.58 13.02
C ARG A 363 -5.71 -0.81 12.51
N GLY A 364 -4.64 -0.86 11.71
CA GLY A 364 -4.17 -2.08 11.04
C GLY A 364 -4.01 -1.97 9.53
N ALA A 365 -4.50 -0.90 8.90
CA ALA A 365 -4.10 -0.56 7.53
C ALA A 365 -2.61 -0.13 7.52
N GLN A 366 -1.89 -0.46 6.43
CA GLN A 366 -0.53 0.05 6.23
C GLN A 366 -0.52 1.59 6.31
N PRO A 367 0.55 2.24 6.84
CA PRO A 367 0.60 3.69 7.07
C PRO A 367 0.11 4.53 5.89
N ARG A 368 0.51 4.16 4.66
CA ARG A 368 0.09 4.82 3.41
C ARG A 368 -1.41 4.74 3.09
N HIS A 369 -2.13 3.73 3.58
CA HIS A 369 -3.57 3.55 3.40
C HIS A 369 -4.39 4.03 4.61
N GLN A 370 -3.74 4.59 5.64
CA GLN A 370 -4.44 5.11 6.81
C GLN A 370 -5.12 6.45 6.56
N SER A 371 -4.70 7.20 5.55
CA SER A 371 -5.37 8.42 5.13
C SER A 371 -5.20 8.68 3.64
N LEU A 372 -6.10 9.48 3.09
CA LEU A 372 -5.97 9.95 1.72
C LEU A 372 -4.69 10.77 1.55
N ARG A 373 -4.36 11.60 2.56
CA ARG A 373 -3.10 12.35 2.61
C ARG A 373 -1.87 11.44 2.57
N ALA A 374 -1.81 10.39 3.38
CA ALA A 374 -0.67 9.47 3.39
C ALA A 374 -0.49 8.73 2.05
N THR A 375 -1.60 8.43 1.36
CA THR A 375 -1.56 7.88 -0.01
C THR A 375 -0.97 8.89 -1.00
N MET A 376 -1.32 10.17 -0.87
CA MET A 376 -0.79 11.24 -1.71
C MET A 376 0.67 11.59 -1.39
N ASP A 377 1.06 11.64 -0.11
CA ASP A 377 2.44 11.88 0.32
C ASP A 377 3.39 10.81 -0.25
N TRP A 378 3.01 9.53 -0.15
CA TRP A 378 3.74 8.44 -0.80
C TRP A 378 3.80 8.65 -2.32
N SER A 379 2.64 8.99 -2.91
CA SER A 379 2.53 9.10 -4.35
C SER A 379 3.38 10.23 -4.94
N TYR A 380 3.48 11.33 -4.21
CA TYR A 380 4.26 12.52 -4.52
C TYR A 380 5.76 12.33 -4.20
N GLY A 381 6.08 11.55 -3.17
CA GLY A 381 7.45 11.20 -2.81
C GLY A 381 8.20 10.45 -3.91
N LEU A 382 7.48 9.68 -4.75
CA LEU A 382 8.03 8.95 -5.90
C LEU A 382 8.26 9.82 -7.15
N LEU A 383 7.82 11.08 -7.15
CA LEU A 383 8.02 11.98 -8.26
C LEU A 383 9.40 12.64 -8.20
N ASP A 384 9.98 12.88 -9.37
CA ASP A 384 11.14 13.76 -9.48
C ASP A 384 10.73 15.24 -9.35
N ASP A 385 11.71 16.14 -9.24
CA ASP A 385 11.43 17.56 -8.99
C ASP A 385 10.72 18.24 -10.17
N ALA A 386 10.96 17.82 -11.41
CA ALA A 386 10.28 18.33 -12.59
C ALA A 386 8.80 17.93 -12.61
N GLU A 387 8.52 16.66 -12.31
CA GLU A 387 7.17 16.12 -12.17
C GLU A 387 6.39 16.80 -11.05
N ARG A 388 7.03 17.03 -9.90
CA ARG A 388 6.41 17.75 -8.77
C ARG A 388 6.03 19.18 -9.15
N GLN A 389 6.92 19.91 -9.80
CA GLN A 389 6.68 21.31 -10.19
C GLN A 389 5.54 21.42 -11.20
N VAL A 390 5.55 20.57 -12.24
CA VAL A 390 4.49 20.55 -13.24
C VAL A 390 3.16 20.14 -12.61
N LEU A 391 3.13 19.07 -11.80
CA LEU A 391 1.91 18.63 -11.11
C LEU A 391 1.27 19.75 -10.27
N CYS A 392 2.08 20.46 -9.47
CA CYS A 392 1.61 21.60 -8.69
C CYS A 392 1.11 22.74 -9.58
N GLY A 393 1.81 23.05 -10.68
CA GLY A 393 1.40 24.07 -11.64
C GLY A 393 0.07 23.75 -12.33
N LEU A 394 -0.22 22.48 -12.58
CA LEU A 394 -1.49 22.03 -13.20
C LEU A 394 -2.67 22.02 -12.22
N ALA A 395 -2.42 22.10 -10.92
CA ALA A 395 -3.47 22.01 -9.89
C ALA A 395 -4.50 23.15 -9.96
N VAL A 396 -4.15 24.27 -10.62
CA VAL A 396 -5.06 25.41 -10.83
C VAL A 396 -6.22 25.11 -11.78
N PHE A 397 -6.07 24.11 -12.66
CA PHE A 397 -7.16 23.67 -13.53
C PHE A 397 -8.21 22.95 -12.67
N ASP A 398 -9.44 23.47 -12.66
CA ASP A 398 -10.62 22.87 -12.04
C ASP A 398 -11.37 21.90 -12.98
N ALA A 399 -10.99 21.92 -14.26
CA ALA A 399 -11.60 21.15 -15.34
C ALA A 399 -10.53 20.50 -16.22
N ARG A 400 -10.97 20.00 -17.38
CA ARG A 400 -10.10 19.40 -18.38
C ARG A 400 -9.21 20.46 -19.03
N PHE A 401 -7.97 20.11 -19.31
CA PHE A 401 -6.99 20.97 -19.97
C PHE A 401 -6.27 20.23 -21.11
N SER A 402 -5.84 20.94 -22.14
CA SER A 402 -5.02 20.39 -23.23
C SER A 402 -3.52 20.45 -22.89
N LEU A 403 -2.66 19.77 -23.66
CA LEU A 403 -1.21 19.96 -23.56
C LEU A 403 -0.81 21.42 -23.81
N THR A 404 -1.48 22.09 -24.75
CA THR A 404 -1.26 23.51 -25.06
C THR A 404 -1.54 24.41 -23.86
N SER A 405 -2.59 24.12 -23.08
CA SER A 405 -2.90 24.83 -21.83
C SER A 405 -1.93 24.47 -20.71
N ALA A 406 -1.55 23.19 -20.59
CA ALA A 406 -0.56 22.74 -19.63
C ALA A 406 0.77 23.49 -19.79
N ALA A 407 1.29 23.56 -21.02
CA ALA A 407 2.54 24.24 -21.35
C ALA A 407 2.48 25.76 -21.13
N ALA A 408 1.31 26.37 -21.32
CA ALA A 408 1.11 27.80 -21.09
C ALA A 408 1.07 28.16 -19.59
N VAL A 409 0.59 27.26 -18.74
CA VAL A 409 0.30 27.54 -17.32
C VAL A 409 1.37 27.00 -16.38
N ALA A 410 1.81 25.76 -16.58
CA ALA A 410 2.84 25.16 -15.75
C ALA A 410 4.17 25.92 -15.89
N ALA A 411 4.93 26.01 -14.80
CA ALA A 411 6.27 26.53 -14.89
C ALA A 411 7.15 25.58 -15.72
N ARG A 412 8.17 26.13 -16.39
CA ARG A 412 9.12 25.31 -17.14
C ARG A 412 9.85 24.40 -16.15
N PRO A 413 9.81 23.07 -16.34
CA PRO A 413 10.48 22.15 -15.43
C PRO A 413 12.02 22.33 -15.50
N PRO A 414 12.75 22.02 -14.42
CA PRO A 414 14.19 21.91 -14.45
C PRO A 414 14.62 20.81 -15.41
N GLY A 415 15.70 21.06 -16.16
CA GLY A 415 16.30 20.09 -17.06
C GLY A 415 15.75 20.13 -18.51
N PRO A 416 15.97 19.06 -19.28
CA PRO A 416 15.70 19.04 -20.72
C PRO A 416 14.26 18.70 -21.10
N ALA A 417 13.49 18.08 -20.20
CA ALA A 417 12.13 17.62 -20.48
C ALA A 417 11.17 18.81 -20.71
N SER A 418 10.20 18.65 -21.61
CA SER A 418 9.14 19.64 -21.81
C SER A 418 7.98 19.43 -20.83
N VAL A 419 7.10 20.42 -20.68
CA VAL A 419 5.90 20.26 -19.83
C VAL A 419 5.01 19.13 -20.36
N GLU A 420 4.89 19.02 -21.68
CA GLU A 420 4.11 18.01 -22.35
C GLU A 420 4.65 16.60 -22.06
N GLU A 421 5.98 16.42 -22.12
CA GLU A 421 6.61 15.15 -21.77
C GLU A 421 6.32 14.77 -20.31
N ILE A 422 6.41 15.74 -19.38
CA ILE A 422 6.10 15.52 -17.97
C ILE A 422 4.61 15.19 -17.77
N VAL A 423 3.70 15.81 -18.52
CA VAL A 423 2.26 15.47 -18.47
C VAL A 423 2.04 14.00 -18.84
N LEU A 424 2.72 13.50 -19.89
CA LEU A 424 2.62 12.09 -20.28
C LEU A 424 3.15 11.15 -19.19
N ARG A 425 4.28 11.48 -18.56
CA ARG A 425 4.80 10.71 -17.41
C ARG A 425 3.82 10.72 -16.23
N LEU A 426 3.18 11.85 -15.95
CA LEU A 426 2.16 11.95 -14.89
C LEU A 426 0.90 11.13 -15.22
N VAL A 427 0.55 10.97 -16.50
CA VAL A 427 -0.50 10.04 -16.96
C VAL A 427 -0.10 8.59 -16.70
N ASP A 428 1.14 8.21 -17.02
CA ASP A 428 1.64 6.86 -16.77
C ASP A 428 1.62 6.53 -15.27
N LYS A 429 1.98 7.51 -14.42
CA LYS A 429 1.92 7.45 -12.95
C LYS A 429 0.52 7.53 -12.37
N SER A 430 -0.51 7.56 -13.21
CA SER A 430 -1.92 7.66 -12.84
C SER A 430 -2.24 8.87 -11.97
N LEU A 431 -1.49 9.97 -12.10
CA LEU A 431 -1.75 11.26 -11.44
C LEU A 431 -2.58 12.20 -12.32
N LEU A 432 -2.59 11.94 -13.62
CA LEU A 432 -3.47 12.57 -14.60
C LEU A 432 -4.28 11.51 -15.33
N GLN A 433 -5.50 11.86 -15.73
CA GLN A 433 -6.37 11.00 -16.51
C GLN A 433 -6.55 11.58 -17.92
N PRO A 434 -6.25 10.83 -18.98
CA PRO A 434 -6.54 11.24 -20.34
C PRO A 434 -8.06 11.15 -20.58
N CYS A 435 -8.62 12.20 -21.16
CA CYS A 435 -10.00 12.26 -21.60
C CYS A 435 -10.06 11.84 -23.07
N LEU A 436 -10.72 10.73 -23.36
CA LEU A 436 -10.91 10.23 -24.74
C LEU A 436 -11.85 11.12 -25.59
N HIS A 437 -12.48 12.12 -24.99
CA HIS A 437 -13.24 13.16 -25.69
C HIS A 437 -12.26 14.27 -26.12
N GLY A 438 -12.16 14.56 -27.42
CA GLY A 438 -11.28 15.62 -27.96
C GLY A 438 -10.22 15.15 -28.95
N LEU A 439 -10.17 13.85 -29.31
CA LEU A 439 -9.22 13.29 -30.28
C LEU A 439 -9.28 13.94 -31.68
N GLY A 440 -10.31 14.72 -31.98
CA GLY A 440 -10.47 15.48 -33.22
C GLY A 440 -10.37 17.00 -33.08
N THR A 441 -9.92 17.54 -31.94
CA THR A 441 -9.66 19.00 -31.80
C THR A 441 -8.22 19.34 -32.14
N ASP A 442 -7.98 20.55 -32.65
CA ASP A 442 -6.64 21.03 -33.02
C ASP A 442 -5.63 21.00 -31.84
N ASP A 443 -6.11 21.03 -30.59
CA ASP A 443 -5.29 20.99 -29.37
C ASP A 443 -5.05 19.55 -28.83
N GLY A 444 -5.52 18.51 -29.53
CA GLY A 444 -5.28 17.11 -29.18
C GLY A 444 -6.11 16.59 -27.98
N PRO A 445 -5.68 15.49 -27.32
CA PRO A 445 -6.39 14.93 -26.19
C PRO A 445 -6.40 15.89 -24.99
N CYS A 446 -7.48 15.84 -24.22
CA CYS A 446 -7.59 16.57 -22.96
C CYS A 446 -7.15 15.69 -21.78
N TYR A 447 -6.76 16.32 -20.68
CA TYR A 447 -6.34 15.68 -19.43
C TYR A 447 -7.11 16.27 -18.27
N GLN A 448 -7.23 15.52 -17.19
CA GLN A 448 -7.86 15.98 -15.95
C GLN A 448 -7.10 15.44 -14.74
N LEU A 449 -7.00 16.25 -13.68
CA LEU A 449 -6.52 15.79 -12.39
C LEU A 449 -7.67 15.11 -11.62
N PRO A 450 -7.46 13.92 -11.04
CA PRO A 450 -8.33 13.44 -9.98
C PRO A 450 -8.42 14.49 -8.86
N HIS A 451 -9.61 14.72 -8.32
CA HIS A 451 -9.92 15.77 -7.36
C HIS A 451 -9.00 15.72 -6.13
N ALA A 452 -8.75 14.52 -5.58
CA ALA A 452 -7.84 14.34 -4.45
C ALA A 452 -6.37 14.70 -4.78
N VAL A 453 -5.92 14.40 -6.00
CA VAL A 453 -4.59 14.78 -6.48
C VAL A 453 -4.50 16.29 -6.64
N ARG A 454 -5.55 16.92 -7.20
CA ARG A 454 -5.64 18.36 -7.36
C ARG A 454 -5.60 19.09 -6.03
N LEU A 455 -6.41 18.70 -5.04
CA LEU A 455 -6.41 19.30 -3.70
C LEU A 455 -5.02 19.22 -3.07
N TYR A 456 -4.38 18.06 -3.14
CA TYR A 456 -3.04 17.88 -2.59
C TYR A 456 -2.01 18.75 -3.32
N ALA A 457 -2.07 18.79 -4.65
CA ALA A 457 -1.17 19.60 -5.46
C ALA A 457 -1.38 21.11 -5.27
N LEU A 458 -2.61 21.56 -4.97
CA LEU A 458 -2.94 22.94 -4.60
C LEU A 458 -2.33 23.33 -3.24
N GLU A 459 -2.40 22.45 -2.23
CA GLU A 459 -1.72 22.69 -0.95
C GLU A 459 -0.20 22.89 -1.16
N ARG A 460 0.41 22.02 -1.98
CA ARG A 460 1.83 22.13 -2.34
C ARG A 460 2.15 23.35 -3.19
N LEU A 461 1.26 23.74 -4.09
CA LEU A 461 1.42 24.98 -4.86
C LEU A 461 1.38 26.20 -3.95
N ALA A 462 0.50 26.23 -2.94
CA ALA A 462 0.41 27.33 -1.98
C ALA A 462 1.70 27.49 -1.13
N GLU A 463 2.43 26.40 -0.91
CA GLU A 463 3.76 26.40 -0.26
C GLU A 463 4.88 26.87 -1.22
N SER A 464 4.63 26.93 -2.53
CA SER A 464 5.62 27.27 -3.56
C SER A 464 5.68 28.78 -3.82
N PRO A 465 6.89 29.36 -4.02
CA PRO A 465 7.03 30.76 -4.43
C PRO A 465 6.42 31.05 -5.82
N GLU A 466 6.17 30.03 -6.64
CA GLU A 466 5.64 30.18 -8.00
C GLU A 466 4.11 30.32 -8.07
N ALA A 467 3.39 30.17 -6.94
CA ALA A 467 1.93 30.16 -6.89
C ALA A 467 1.29 31.33 -7.64
N GLY A 468 1.74 32.57 -7.34
CA GLY A 468 1.21 33.77 -7.96
C GLY A 468 1.43 33.82 -9.47
N ALA A 469 2.59 33.35 -9.93
CA ALA A 469 2.92 33.32 -11.36
C ALA A 469 2.10 32.27 -12.12
N VAL A 470 1.85 31.10 -11.52
CA VAL A 470 0.97 30.07 -12.09
C VAL A 470 -0.46 30.59 -12.24
N HIS A 471 -1.02 31.21 -11.20
CA HIS A 471 -2.37 31.79 -11.28
C HIS A 471 -2.49 32.89 -12.34
N ALA A 472 -1.46 33.74 -12.48
CA ALA A 472 -1.43 34.77 -13.54
C ALA A 472 -1.40 34.15 -14.94
N ARG A 473 -0.59 33.12 -15.18
CA ARG A 473 -0.56 32.41 -16.46
C ARG A 473 -1.87 31.69 -16.76
N HIS A 474 -2.51 31.09 -15.75
CA HIS A 474 -3.83 30.48 -15.90
C HIS A 474 -4.90 31.49 -16.31
N ALA A 475 -4.91 32.68 -15.70
CA ALA A 475 -5.84 33.75 -16.09
C ALA A 475 -5.63 34.19 -17.56
N LEU A 476 -4.38 34.29 -18.01
CA LEU A 476 -4.06 34.60 -19.41
C LEU A 476 -4.49 33.47 -20.36
N ASP A 477 -4.33 32.20 -19.96
CA ASP A 477 -4.78 31.07 -20.75
C ASP A 477 -6.30 31.04 -20.92
N LEU A 478 -7.05 31.28 -19.84
CA LEU A 478 -8.52 31.39 -19.90
C LEU A 478 -8.97 32.51 -20.84
N GLN A 479 -8.28 33.66 -20.85
CA GLN A 479 -8.54 34.75 -21.80
C GLN A 479 -8.30 34.30 -23.25
N ARG A 480 -7.19 33.61 -23.51
CA ARG A 480 -6.87 33.05 -24.84
C ARG A 480 -7.95 32.09 -25.32
N LEU A 481 -8.41 31.20 -24.45
CA LEU A 481 -9.45 30.22 -24.77
C LEU A 481 -10.81 30.88 -25.04
N ALA A 482 -11.19 31.89 -24.25
CA ALA A 482 -12.43 32.64 -24.44
C ALA A 482 -12.48 33.39 -25.79
N VAL A 483 -11.35 33.95 -26.25
CA VAL A 483 -11.25 34.60 -27.57
C VAL A 483 -11.41 33.58 -28.70
N ARG A 484 -10.81 32.38 -28.57
CA ARG A 484 -10.93 31.30 -29.56
C ARG A 484 -12.36 30.80 -29.72
N THR A 485 -13.07 30.55 -28.61
CA THR A 485 -14.46 30.10 -28.66
C THR A 485 -15.39 31.18 -29.23
N GLY A 486 -15.19 32.44 -28.86
CA GLY A 486 -15.93 33.57 -29.43
C GLY A 486 -15.75 33.73 -30.95
N ALA A 487 -14.53 33.54 -31.46
CA ALA A 487 -14.24 33.58 -32.90
C ALA A 487 -14.81 32.36 -33.65
N ALA A 488 -14.80 31.17 -33.04
CA ALA A 488 -15.40 29.97 -33.62
C ALA A 488 -16.93 30.06 -33.71
N THR A 489 -17.60 30.65 -32.71
CA THR A 489 -19.05 30.91 -32.76
C THR A 489 -19.43 31.98 -33.78
N ALA A 490 -18.55 32.95 -34.05
CA ALA A 490 -18.79 34.00 -35.03
C ALA A 490 -18.59 33.53 -36.49
N ASN A 491 -17.76 32.51 -36.73
CA ASN A 491 -17.57 31.90 -38.05
C ASN A 491 -18.59 30.79 -38.37
N ALA A 492 -19.38 30.35 -37.38
CA ALA A 492 -20.41 29.32 -37.53
C ALA A 492 -21.85 29.90 -37.59
N ALA A 493 -22.00 31.21 -37.40
CA ALA A 493 -23.23 31.98 -37.58
C ALA A 493 -23.16 32.76 -38.90
#